data_AF-A0A3P9ATE8-F1
#
_entry.id   AF-A0A3P9ATE8-F1
#
_cell.length_a   1.000
_cell.length_b   1.000
_cell.length_c   1.000
_cell.angle_alpha   90.00
_cell.angle_beta   90.00
_cell.angle_gamma   90.00
#
_symmetry.space_group_name_H-M   'P 1'
#
loop_
_entity.id
_entity.type
_entity.pdbx_description
1 polymer ?
#
loop_
_entity_poly.entity_id
_entity_poly.type
_entity_poly.pdbx_seq_one_letter_code
_entity_poly.pdbx_strand_id
1 'polypeptide(L)'
;MVQNFERLLRAIYARQNIYCVHVDKKAQASVFAAIKAITSCFSNVFMVSEAMNVVYTGWTRVQADLNCMADLYNTSTTWKYFINLCGQDFPLKTNLEIVQALRALKGGNRKTKDPAPFNLPILSGNAYIVVNRGYVRSVFEDKRIQALIEWAKDTYSPDEFLWATIQRIPGVPGSTWPNRKFDMTDMNAIARMVKWQWHEGSEGSLQAVYPECKGHHVKSVCVYGAGDLQWLIEQHHLFANKFDADRDPIAIYCLEKYLRHKALTELKTALRWETVLEVHTESV
;
A
#
# COMPACT_ATOMS: atom_id res chain seq x y z
N MET A 1 10.07 -18.39 28.31
CA MET A 1 11.30 -17.79 27.72
C MET A 1 12.17 -18.86 27.05
N VAL A 2 12.67 -19.87 27.80
CA VAL A 2 13.52 -20.95 27.24
C VAL A 2 12.83 -21.73 26.10
N GLN A 3 11.56 -22.13 26.28
CA GLN A 3 10.82 -22.88 25.25
C GLN A 3 10.62 -22.08 23.95
N ASN A 4 10.38 -20.77 24.03
CA ASN A 4 10.25 -19.93 22.84
C ASN A 4 11.58 -19.79 22.12
N PHE A 5 12.68 -19.61 22.88
CA PHE A 5 14.02 -19.60 22.33
C PHE A 5 14.36 -20.91 21.62
N GLU A 6 14.09 -22.06 22.24
CA GLU A 6 14.31 -23.38 21.62
C GLU A 6 13.51 -23.53 20.32
N ARG A 7 12.22 -23.17 20.33
CA ARG A 7 11.36 -23.23 19.14
C ARG A 7 11.85 -22.31 18.02
N LEU A 8 12.23 -21.08 18.36
CA LEU A 8 12.76 -20.12 17.40
C LEU A 8 14.07 -20.62 16.81
N LEU A 9 15.05 -20.98 17.66
CA LEU A 9 16.34 -21.50 17.24
C LEU A 9 16.14 -22.69 16.31
N ARG A 10 15.31 -23.66 16.68
CA ARG A 10 14.99 -24.82 15.84
C ARG A 10 14.39 -24.42 14.48
N ALA A 11 13.55 -23.40 14.43
CA ALA A 11 12.92 -22.94 13.19
C ALA A 11 13.90 -22.21 12.24
N ILE A 12 14.90 -21.51 12.79
CA ILE A 12 15.88 -20.74 12.00
C ILE A 12 17.23 -21.44 11.83
N TYR A 13 17.47 -22.55 12.53
CA TYR A 13 18.77 -23.23 12.56
C TYR A 13 19.13 -23.83 11.19
N ALA A 14 20.34 -23.50 10.73
CA ALA A 14 20.98 -24.13 9.59
C ALA A 14 22.50 -24.20 9.86
N ARG A 15 23.13 -25.31 9.46
CA ARG A 15 24.55 -25.60 9.79
C ARG A 15 25.54 -24.56 9.26
N GLN A 16 25.21 -23.89 8.17
CA GLN A 16 26.05 -22.90 7.50
C GLN A 16 25.91 -21.47 8.08
N ASN A 17 24.93 -21.23 8.94
CA ASN A 17 24.72 -19.94 9.59
C ASN A 17 25.48 -19.87 10.91
N ILE A 18 25.59 -18.69 11.52
CA ILE A 18 26.23 -18.49 12.83
C ILE A 18 25.28 -17.66 13.70
N TYR A 19 25.14 -18.05 14.97
CA TYR A 19 24.14 -17.49 15.89
C TYR A 19 24.81 -17.01 17.18
N CYS A 20 24.69 -15.72 17.47
CA CYS A 20 25.02 -15.16 18.78
C CYS A 20 23.75 -15.00 19.61
N VAL A 21 23.80 -15.49 20.85
CA VAL A 21 22.68 -15.45 21.79
C VAL A 21 23.03 -14.53 22.94
N HIS A 22 22.29 -13.42 23.04
CA HIS A 22 22.30 -12.55 24.20
C HIS A 22 21.18 -12.96 25.16
N VAL A 23 21.53 -13.14 26.44
CA VAL A 23 20.56 -13.31 27.53
C VAL A 23 20.75 -12.14 28.48
N ASP A 24 19.66 -11.43 28.79
CA ASP A 24 19.69 -10.29 29.72
C ASP A 24 20.28 -10.72 31.07
N LYS A 25 21.21 -9.93 31.60
CA LYS A 25 21.81 -10.15 32.93
C LYS A 25 20.78 -10.19 34.06
N LYS A 26 19.60 -9.59 33.86
CA LYS A 26 18.47 -9.64 34.81
C LYS A 26 17.64 -10.94 34.72
N ALA A 27 17.90 -11.80 33.73
CA ALA A 27 17.19 -13.07 33.61
C ALA A 27 17.52 -13.99 34.81
N GLN A 28 16.56 -14.84 35.19
CA GLN A 28 16.78 -15.83 36.24
C GLN A 28 17.96 -16.75 35.88
N ALA A 29 18.77 -17.13 36.87
CA ALA A 29 19.94 -18.00 36.66
C ALA A 29 19.60 -19.33 35.98
N SER A 30 18.41 -19.88 36.25
CA SER A 30 17.88 -21.09 35.60
C SER A 30 17.67 -20.91 34.09
N VAL A 31 17.22 -19.73 33.65
CA VAL A 31 17.03 -19.40 32.22
C VAL A 31 18.38 -19.31 31.52
N PHE A 32 19.35 -18.62 32.13
CA PHE A 32 20.71 -18.54 31.59
C PHE A 32 21.36 -19.91 31.47
N ALA A 33 21.27 -20.74 32.51
CA ALA A 33 21.82 -22.10 32.51
C ALA A 33 21.19 -22.98 31.43
N ALA A 34 19.87 -22.91 31.26
CA ALA A 34 19.16 -23.70 30.24
C ALA A 34 19.53 -23.26 28.81
N ILE A 35 19.59 -21.95 28.54
CA ILE A 35 20.01 -21.43 27.22
C ILE A 35 21.48 -21.77 26.96
N LYS A 36 22.36 -21.66 27.95
CA LYS A 36 23.76 -22.07 27.83
C LYS A 36 23.89 -23.56 27.50
N ALA A 37 23.09 -24.42 28.13
CA ALA A 37 23.07 -25.85 27.82
C ALA A 37 22.63 -26.10 26.37
N ILE A 38 21.55 -25.46 25.91
CA ILE A 38 21.07 -25.59 24.52
C ILE A 38 22.14 -25.12 23.51
N THR A 39 22.74 -23.94 23.74
CA THR A 39 23.74 -23.39 22.82
C THR A 39 25.00 -24.26 22.74
N SER A 40 25.42 -24.87 23.86
CA SER A 40 26.58 -25.77 23.89
C SER A 40 26.47 -27.02 23.01
N CYS A 41 25.25 -27.38 22.57
CA CYS A 41 25.01 -28.49 21.66
C CYS A 41 25.44 -28.22 20.20
N PHE A 42 25.74 -26.96 19.85
CA PHE A 42 26.01 -26.56 18.47
C PHE A 42 27.32 -25.78 18.38
N SER A 43 28.19 -26.15 17.43
CA SER A 43 29.47 -25.45 17.23
C SER A 43 29.32 -24.05 16.63
N ASN A 44 28.16 -23.74 16.05
CA ASN A 44 27.85 -22.47 15.38
C ASN A 44 26.83 -21.61 16.13
N VAL A 45 26.52 -21.94 17.39
CA VAL A 45 25.65 -21.16 18.27
C VAL A 45 26.41 -20.89 19.56
N PHE A 46 26.52 -19.64 19.98
CA PHE A 46 27.26 -19.28 21.19
C PHE A 46 26.60 -18.16 21.99
N MET A 47 26.93 -18.11 23.27
CA MET A 47 26.52 -17.03 24.17
C MET A 47 27.44 -15.82 23.96
N VAL A 48 26.86 -14.62 23.91
CA VAL A 48 27.62 -13.37 23.81
C VAL A 48 28.69 -13.25 24.90
N SER A 49 29.86 -12.74 24.56
CA SER A 49 31.00 -12.55 25.47
C SER A 49 30.67 -11.55 26.58
N GLU A 50 29.98 -10.46 26.22
CA GLU A 50 29.56 -9.40 27.14
C GLU A 50 28.04 -9.21 27.17
N ALA A 51 27.39 -9.77 28.19
CA ALA A 51 25.95 -9.58 28.38
C ALA A 51 25.60 -8.21 28.98
N MET A 52 24.40 -7.70 28.67
CA MET A 52 23.90 -6.38 29.09
C MET A 52 22.68 -6.51 30.00
N ASN A 53 22.50 -5.56 30.92
CA ASN A 53 21.23 -5.32 31.60
C ASN A 53 20.32 -4.53 30.66
N VAL A 54 19.42 -5.20 29.94
CA VAL A 54 18.65 -4.54 28.87
C VAL A 54 17.48 -3.78 29.47
N VAL A 55 17.41 -2.48 29.19
CA VAL A 55 16.31 -1.62 29.59
C VAL A 55 15.43 -1.38 28.36
N TYR A 56 14.12 -1.56 28.52
CA TYR A 56 13.16 -1.30 27.44
C TYR A 56 13.32 0.16 26.96
N THR A 57 13.39 0.37 25.65
CA THR A 57 13.67 1.68 24.99
C THR A 57 15.02 2.34 25.32
N GLY A 58 15.92 1.68 26.04
CA GLY A 58 17.23 2.22 26.41
C GLY A 58 18.37 1.81 25.47
N TRP A 59 19.49 2.54 25.55
CA TRP A 59 20.72 2.26 24.80
C TRP A 59 21.22 0.81 24.98
N THR A 60 21.01 0.21 26.15
CA THR A 60 21.48 -1.15 26.44
C THR A 60 20.86 -2.23 25.55
N ARG A 61 19.69 -1.95 24.91
CA ARG A 61 19.12 -2.83 23.87
C ARG A 61 19.96 -2.82 22.59
N VAL A 62 20.46 -1.65 22.18
CA VAL A 62 21.35 -1.49 21.03
C VAL A 62 22.72 -2.08 21.36
N GLN A 63 23.24 -1.81 22.56
CA GLN A 63 24.51 -2.37 23.01
C GLN A 63 24.51 -3.91 23.01
N ALA A 64 23.38 -4.54 23.37
CA ALA A 64 23.24 -6.00 23.28
C ALA A 64 23.43 -6.53 21.84
N ASP A 65 22.89 -5.84 20.83
CA ASP A 65 23.09 -6.20 19.42
C ASP A 65 24.53 -5.94 19.00
N LEU A 66 25.12 -4.80 19.38
CA LEU A 66 26.52 -4.45 19.06
C LEU A 66 27.51 -5.48 19.61
N ASN A 67 27.29 -5.96 20.84
CA ASN A 67 28.14 -6.99 21.44
C ASN A 67 28.05 -8.30 20.64
N CYS A 68 26.85 -8.70 20.22
CA CYS A 68 26.70 -9.86 19.34
C CYS A 68 27.30 -9.63 17.94
N MET A 69 27.19 -8.43 17.37
CA MET A 69 27.84 -8.10 16.10
C MET A 69 29.35 -8.21 16.21
N ALA A 70 29.96 -7.71 17.29
CA ALA A 70 31.40 -7.80 17.53
C ALA A 70 31.87 -9.26 17.61
N ASP A 71 31.17 -10.09 18.38
CA ASP A 71 31.51 -11.51 18.49
C ASP A 71 31.34 -12.26 17.15
N LEU A 72 30.23 -12.04 16.43
CA LEU A 72 30.00 -12.65 15.12
C LEU A 72 31.04 -12.22 14.09
N TYR A 73 31.43 -10.95 14.10
CA TYR A 73 32.46 -10.39 13.23
C TYR A 73 33.83 -11.01 13.48
N ASN A 74 34.19 -11.24 14.75
CA ASN A 74 35.44 -11.89 15.11
C ASN A 74 35.42 -13.42 14.91
N THR A 75 34.24 -14.05 14.94
CA THR A 75 34.09 -15.50 14.82
C THR A 75 34.31 -16.01 13.39
N SER A 76 33.88 -15.26 12.37
CA SER A 76 33.98 -15.70 10.99
C SER A 76 33.88 -14.53 10.00
N THR A 77 34.56 -14.67 8.87
CA THR A 77 34.51 -13.72 7.75
C THR A 77 33.58 -14.20 6.61
N THR A 78 32.94 -15.37 6.73
CA THR A 78 32.22 -16.00 5.63
C THR A 78 30.75 -15.59 5.54
N TRP A 79 30.12 -15.18 6.64
CA TRP A 79 28.73 -14.74 6.66
C TRP A 79 28.55 -13.42 5.89
N LYS A 80 27.33 -13.14 5.41
CA LYS A 80 27.06 -12.02 4.48
C LYS A 80 26.09 -10.97 5.01
N TYR A 81 25.18 -11.37 5.89
CA TYR A 81 24.12 -10.51 6.41
C TYR A 81 23.95 -10.76 7.90
N PHE A 82 23.70 -9.69 8.66
CA PHE A 82 23.33 -9.74 10.06
C PHE A 82 21.81 -9.51 10.18
N ILE A 83 21.14 -10.33 10.98
CA ILE A 83 19.71 -10.19 11.29
C ILE A 83 19.59 -10.29 12.82
N ASN A 84 19.13 -9.22 13.49
CA ASN A 84 18.79 -9.28 14.90
C ASN A 84 17.35 -9.77 15.08
N LEU A 85 17.13 -10.59 16.12
CA LEU A 85 15.83 -11.12 16.50
C LEU A 85 15.65 -10.93 18.02
N CYS A 86 14.39 -10.89 18.47
CA CYS A 86 14.00 -10.94 19.87
C CYS A 86 13.27 -12.26 20.19
N GLY A 87 13.13 -12.59 21.47
CA GLY A 87 12.53 -13.86 21.91
C GLY A 87 11.03 -14.02 21.64
N GLN A 88 10.39 -13.03 21.01
CA GLN A 88 8.99 -13.07 20.58
C GLN A 88 8.83 -13.18 19.06
N ASP A 89 9.93 -13.12 18.29
CA ASP A 89 9.90 -13.25 16.85
C ASP A 89 9.74 -14.70 16.41
N PHE A 90 9.20 -14.91 15.21
CA PHE A 90 9.12 -16.22 14.57
C PHE A 90 9.21 -16.10 13.04
N PRO A 91 9.94 -16.98 12.34
CA PRO A 91 10.12 -16.87 10.90
C PRO A 91 8.81 -17.16 10.13
N LEU A 92 8.52 -16.33 9.12
CA LEU A 92 7.44 -16.55 8.13
C LEU A 92 7.96 -17.12 6.80
N LYS A 93 9.25 -17.38 6.72
CA LYS A 93 9.97 -17.84 5.52
C LYS A 93 10.98 -18.90 5.93
N THR A 94 11.20 -19.86 5.05
CA THR A 94 12.23 -20.89 5.20
C THR A 94 13.63 -20.28 5.05
N ASN A 95 14.66 -20.98 5.53
CA ASN A 95 16.05 -20.52 5.38
C ASN A 95 16.44 -20.31 3.90
N LEU A 96 15.91 -21.12 2.97
CA LEU A 96 16.18 -20.94 1.54
C LEU A 96 15.57 -19.65 0.99
N GLU A 97 14.31 -19.36 1.34
CA GLU A 97 13.64 -18.12 0.93
C GLU A 97 14.35 -16.89 1.50
N ILE A 98 14.81 -16.96 2.76
CA ILE A 98 15.61 -15.89 3.38
C ILE A 98 16.92 -15.70 2.60
N VAL A 99 17.66 -16.76 2.31
CA VAL A 99 18.91 -16.68 1.54
C VAL A 99 18.69 -16.11 0.14
N GLN A 100 17.61 -16.51 -0.54
CA GLN A 100 17.26 -15.98 -1.86
C GLN A 100 16.95 -14.48 -1.79
N ALA A 101 16.16 -14.05 -0.81
CA ALA A 101 15.86 -12.64 -0.58
C ALA A 101 17.12 -11.81 -0.29
N LEU A 102 18.01 -12.31 0.57
CA LEU A 102 19.28 -11.65 0.89
C LEU A 102 20.23 -11.61 -0.32
N ARG A 103 20.31 -12.66 -1.14
CA ARG A 103 21.10 -12.64 -2.39
C ARG A 103 20.60 -11.58 -3.37
N ALA A 104 19.29 -11.34 -3.42
CA ALA A 104 18.69 -10.31 -4.27
C ALA A 104 19.10 -8.87 -3.86
N LEU A 105 19.62 -8.68 -2.64
CA LEU A 105 20.16 -7.40 -2.18
C LEU A 105 21.54 -7.06 -2.76
N LYS A 106 22.25 -8.02 -3.40
CA LYS A 106 23.54 -7.81 -4.08
C LYS A 106 24.59 -7.05 -3.25
N GLY A 107 24.67 -7.33 -1.95
CA GLY A 107 25.63 -6.69 -1.03
C GLY A 107 25.16 -5.38 -0.38
N GLY A 108 23.96 -4.89 -0.71
CA GLY A 108 23.34 -3.76 0.01
C GLY A 108 22.63 -4.21 1.29
N ASN A 109 22.49 -3.31 2.27
CA ASN A 109 21.91 -3.61 3.60
C ASN A 109 20.37 -3.53 3.65
N ARG A 110 19.76 -2.91 2.64
CA ARG A 110 18.32 -2.84 2.32
C ARG A 110 18.27 -2.00 1.05
N LYS A 111 17.51 -2.39 0.02
CA LYS A 111 17.37 -1.53 -1.17
C LYS A 111 16.57 -0.28 -0.79
N THR A 112 17.24 0.85 -0.57
CA THR A 112 16.63 2.13 -0.91
C THR A 112 16.44 2.10 -2.42
N LYS A 113 15.19 2.08 -2.86
CA LYS A 113 14.89 2.14 -4.29
C LYS A 113 15.50 3.41 -4.85
N ASP A 114 16.14 3.32 -6.03
CA ASP A 114 16.70 4.49 -6.69
C ASP A 114 15.60 5.55 -6.89
N PRO A 115 15.95 6.85 -6.91
CA PRO A 115 14.98 7.91 -7.21
C PRO A 115 14.22 7.64 -8.52
N ALA A 116 13.02 8.21 -8.64
CA ALA A 116 12.22 8.09 -9.85
C ALA A 116 13.02 8.57 -11.08
N PRO A 117 12.94 7.86 -12.22
CA PRO A 117 13.69 8.23 -13.41
C PRO A 117 13.28 9.63 -13.88
N PHE A 118 14.20 10.33 -14.53
CA PHE A 118 13.99 11.70 -15.04
C PHE A 118 13.60 12.74 -13.98
N ASN A 119 13.88 12.47 -12.70
CA ASN A 119 13.52 13.35 -11.58
C ASN A 119 12.02 13.70 -11.55
N LEU A 120 11.19 12.74 -11.94
CA LEU A 120 9.73 12.90 -11.95
C LEU A 120 9.20 12.94 -10.51
N PRO A 121 8.36 13.92 -10.15
CA PRO A 121 7.73 13.95 -8.84
C PRO A 121 6.71 12.80 -8.74
N ILE A 122 6.81 11.97 -7.70
CA ILE A 122 5.82 10.94 -7.42
C ILE A 122 4.62 11.60 -6.73
N LEU A 123 3.43 11.43 -7.30
CA LEU A 123 2.20 12.03 -6.81
C LEU A 123 1.20 10.95 -6.40
N SER A 124 0.47 11.21 -5.31
CA SER A 124 -0.60 10.33 -4.85
C SER A 124 -1.87 10.52 -5.69
N GLY A 125 -2.59 9.43 -5.92
CA GLY A 125 -3.85 9.42 -6.67
C GLY A 125 -4.63 8.13 -6.45
N ASN A 126 -5.32 7.69 -7.49
CA ASN A 126 -6.21 6.51 -7.46
C ASN A 126 -5.96 5.63 -8.68
N ALA A 127 -6.22 4.33 -8.54
CA ALA A 127 -6.21 3.35 -9.62
C ALA A 127 -7.25 3.66 -10.72
N TYR A 128 -8.35 4.36 -10.39
CA TYR A 128 -9.39 4.72 -11.34
C TYR A 128 -9.09 6.04 -12.06
N ILE A 129 -9.01 6.00 -13.38
CA ILE A 129 -8.69 7.17 -14.22
C ILE A 129 -9.66 7.32 -15.40
N VAL A 130 -9.76 8.56 -15.89
CA VAL A 130 -10.45 8.90 -17.14
C VAL A 130 -9.44 9.66 -18.00
N VAL A 131 -9.03 9.07 -19.12
CA VAL A 131 -7.96 9.60 -19.98
C VAL A 131 -8.31 9.48 -21.45
N ASN A 132 -7.77 10.40 -22.26
CA ASN A 132 -8.00 10.42 -23.70
C ASN A 132 -7.05 9.45 -24.44
N ARG A 133 -7.35 9.16 -25.72
CA ARG A 133 -6.54 8.27 -26.57
C ARG A 133 -5.07 8.71 -26.71
N GLY A 134 -4.81 10.02 -26.71
CA GLY A 134 -3.46 10.57 -26.79
C GLY A 134 -2.61 10.23 -25.55
N TYR A 135 -3.20 10.30 -24.35
CA TYR A 135 -2.56 9.84 -23.12
C TYR A 135 -2.19 8.35 -23.21
N VAL A 136 -3.14 7.52 -23.64
CA VAL A 136 -2.92 6.07 -23.79
C VAL A 136 -1.78 5.79 -24.76
N ARG A 137 -1.70 6.52 -25.89
CA ARG A 137 -0.56 6.43 -26.80
C ARG A 137 0.76 6.77 -26.10
N SER A 138 0.81 7.86 -25.33
CA SER A 138 2.01 8.25 -24.58
C SER A 138 2.47 7.17 -23.59
N VAL A 139 1.55 6.42 -22.96
CA VAL A 139 1.90 5.29 -22.08
C VAL A 139 2.77 4.24 -22.82
N PHE A 140 2.50 4.01 -24.10
CA PHE A 140 3.23 3.03 -24.89
C PHE A 140 4.44 3.60 -25.64
N GLU A 141 4.49 4.90 -25.92
CA GLU A 141 5.52 5.51 -26.79
C GLU A 141 6.51 6.43 -26.06
N ASP A 142 6.11 7.05 -24.95
CA ASP A 142 6.97 8.00 -24.22
C ASP A 142 7.99 7.25 -23.34
N LYS A 143 9.27 7.40 -23.67
CA LYS A 143 10.38 6.74 -22.94
C LYS A 143 10.42 7.10 -21.45
N ARG A 144 9.96 8.29 -21.06
CA ARG A 144 9.91 8.71 -19.64
C ARG A 144 8.88 7.88 -18.88
N ILE A 145 7.70 7.68 -19.50
CA ILE A 145 6.62 6.88 -18.94
C ILE A 145 7.01 5.41 -18.87
N GLN A 146 7.58 4.86 -19.95
CA GLN A 146 8.04 3.47 -19.95
C GLN A 146 9.08 3.19 -18.85
N ALA A 147 10.05 4.10 -18.65
CA ALA A 147 11.02 3.98 -17.57
C ALA A 147 10.38 4.09 -16.19
N LEU A 148 9.39 4.99 -16.01
CA LEU A 148 8.63 5.11 -14.76
C LEU A 148 7.83 3.83 -14.47
N ILE A 149 7.18 3.25 -15.47
CA ILE A 149 6.44 1.98 -15.34
C ILE A 149 7.39 0.85 -14.93
N GLU A 150 8.55 0.73 -15.59
CA GLU A 150 9.55 -0.27 -15.22
C GLU A 150 10.05 -0.07 -13.79
N TRP A 151 10.32 1.18 -13.42
CA TRP A 151 10.70 1.54 -12.06
C TRP A 151 9.57 1.20 -11.06
N ALA A 152 8.30 1.38 -11.40
CA ALA A 152 7.20 1.15 -10.46
C ALA A 152 6.91 -0.35 -10.17
N LYS A 153 7.41 -1.30 -10.98
CA LYS A 153 7.04 -2.73 -10.90
C LYS A 153 7.31 -3.41 -9.56
N ASP A 154 8.33 -2.99 -8.81
CA ASP A 154 8.69 -3.54 -7.51
C ASP A 154 8.32 -2.61 -6.34
N THR A 155 7.39 -1.67 -6.58
CA THR A 155 6.82 -0.80 -5.55
C THR A 155 5.51 -1.36 -4.98
N TYR A 156 5.11 -0.85 -3.82
CA TYR A 156 3.81 -1.16 -3.22
C TYR A 156 2.72 -0.25 -3.82
N SER A 157 1.60 -0.84 -4.24
CA SER A 157 0.45 -0.14 -4.85
C SER A 157 0.82 0.88 -5.94
N PRO A 158 1.51 0.46 -7.02
CA PRO A 158 1.93 1.39 -8.08
C PRO A 158 0.76 2.13 -8.74
N ASP A 159 -0.42 1.51 -8.80
CA ASP A 159 -1.66 2.07 -9.29
C ASP A 159 -2.15 3.31 -8.51
N GLU A 160 -1.74 3.47 -7.25
CA GLU A 160 -2.10 4.62 -6.41
C GLU A 160 -1.20 5.85 -6.61
N PHE A 161 -0.16 5.75 -7.44
CA PHE A 161 0.68 6.93 -7.75
C PHE A 161 1.04 7.07 -9.24
N LEU A 162 1.09 5.96 -9.99
CA LEU A 162 1.60 5.94 -11.35
C LEU A 162 0.80 6.87 -12.27
N TRP A 163 -0.53 6.75 -12.24
CA TRP A 163 -1.38 7.53 -13.14
C TRP A 163 -1.41 9.01 -12.79
N ALA A 164 -1.45 9.35 -11.50
CA ALA A 164 -1.37 10.72 -11.02
C ALA A 164 -0.03 11.36 -11.40
N THR A 165 1.06 10.59 -11.33
CA THR A 165 2.38 11.05 -11.76
C THR A 165 2.42 11.31 -13.27
N ILE A 166 1.96 10.38 -14.10
CA ILE A 166 1.93 10.53 -15.56
C ILE A 166 1.08 11.73 -15.99
N GLN A 167 -0.04 11.98 -15.28
CA GLN A 167 -0.96 13.09 -15.53
C GLN A 167 -0.31 14.49 -15.35
N ARG A 168 0.89 14.57 -14.75
CA ARG A 168 1.66 15.82 -14.59
C ARG A 168 2.92 15.91 -15.45
N ILE A 169 3.18 14.91 -16.30
CA ILE A 169 4.36 14.92 -17.17
C ILE A 169 4.12 15.89 -18.34
N PRO A 170 4.96 16.94 -18.52
CA PRO A 170 4.79 17.87 -19.63
C PRO A 170 4.86 17.18 -20.99
N GLY A 171 3.90 17.52 -21.86
CA GLY A 171 3.76 16.97 -23.21
C GLY A 171 2.84 15.76 -23.32
N VAL A 172 2.39 15.18 -22.20
CA VAL A 172 1.38 14.11 -22.24
C VAL A 172 0.01 14.72 -22.61
N PRO A 173 -0.71 14.20 -23.61
CA PRO A 173 -2.00 14.76 -24.01
C PRO A 173 -3.04 14.72 -22.88
N GLY A 174 -3.57 15.89 -22.52
CA GLY A 174 -4.51 16.06 -21.41
C GLY A 174 -3.87 16.19 -20.03
N SER A 175 -2.53 16.20 -19.94
CA SER A 175 -1.82 16.52 -18.70
C SER A 175 -2.05 17.96 -18.24
N THR A 176 -1.85 18.19 -16.94
CA THR A 176 -1.77 19.55 -16.39
C THR A 176 -0.36 19.88 -15.97
N TRP A 177 -0.09 21.16 -15.70
CA TRP A 177 1.17 21.60 -15.15
C TRP A 177 1.48 20.90 -13.82
N PRO A 178 2.77 20.64 -13.51
CA PRO A 178 3.19 19.94 -12.29
C PRO A 178 3.07 20.78 -11.01
N ASN A 179 2.46 21.97 -11.09
CA ASN A 179 2.26 22.82 -9.91
C ASN A 179 1.11 22.27 -9.05
N ARG A 180 1.31 22.19 -7.74
CA ARG A 180 0.31 21.74 -6.75
C ARG A 180 -1.05 22.44 -6.84
N LYS A 181 -1.12 23.64 -7.42
CA LYS A 181 -2.40 24.33 -7.66
C LYS A 181 -3.33 23.56 -8.61
N PHE A 182 -2.82 22.61 -9.38
CA PHE A 182 -3.59 21.73 -10.25
C PHE A 182 -3.90 20.38 -9.60
N ASP A 183 -3.58 20.20 -8.31
CA ASP A 183 -3.91 18.98 -7.58
C ASP A 183 -5.42 18.76 -7.54
N MET A 184 -5.82 17.52 -7.78
CA MET A 184 -7.21 17.10 -7.80
C MET A 184 -7.40 16.03 -6.74
N THR A 185 -8.36 16.26 -5.85
CA THR A 185 -8.82 15.25 -4.89
C THR A 185 -9.72 14.24 -5.59
N ASP A 186 -9.98 13.12 -4.92
CA ASP A 186 -10.99 12.15 -5.32
C ASP A 186 -12.39 12.79 -5.47
N MET A 187 -12.75 13.71 -4.59
CA MET A 187 -14.01 14.46 -4.69
C MET A 187 -14.08 15.35 -5.92
N ASN A 188 -12.99 16.02 -6.30
CA ASN A 188 -12.98 16.94 -7.44
C ASN A 188 -12.74 16.22 -8.78
N ALA A 189 -12.17 15.01 -8.76
CA ALA A 189 -12.04 14.19 -9.95
C ALA A 189 -13.38 13.59 -10.37
N ILE A 190 -13.57 13.32 -11.66
CA ILE A 190 -14.81 12.76 -12.20
C ILE A 190 -14.85 11.21 -12.22
N ALA A 191 -13.70 10.55 -11.97
CA ALA A 191 -13.53 9.14 -12.32
C ALA A 191 -14.36 8.19 -11.44
N ARG A 192 -14.37 8.41 -10.12
CA ARG A 192 -15.00 7.49 -9.18
C ARG A 192 -15.37 8.19 -7.87
N MET A 193 -16.63 8.09 -7.45
CA MET A 193 -17.05 8.41 -6.09
C MET A 193 -16.78 7.21 -5.18
N VAL A 194 -16.03 7.41 -4.10
CA VAL A 194 -15.72 6.38 -3.09
C VAL A 194 -15.90 6.97 -1.70
N LYS A 195 -16.72 6.34 -0.86
CA LYS A 195 -16.80 6.71 0.57
C LYS A 195 -15.84 5.88 1.41
N TRP A 196 -14.97 6.55 2.13
CA TRP A 196 -14.04 6.01 3.11
C TRP A 196 -14.57 6.29 4.51
N GLN A 197 -14.59 5.25 5.35
CA GLN A 197 -15.19 5.27 6.69
C GLN A 197 -14.72 6.46 7.55
N TRP A 198 -13.47 6.87 7.41
CA TRP A 198 -12.85 7.93 8.23
C TRP A 198 -13.23 9.36 7.82
N HIS A 199 -13.82 9.53 6.63
CA HIS A 199 -14.26 10.84 6.10
C HIS A 199 -15.79 10.97 6.08
N GLU A 200 -16.49 9.97 6.63
CA GLU A 200 -17.93 9.98 6.82
C GLU A 200 -18.31 10.77 8.07
N GLY A 201 -19.50 11.38 8.04
CA GLY A 201 -20.08 11.96 9.25
C GLY A 201 -21.44 12.61 9.01
N SER A 202 -21.96 13.26 10.06
CA SER A 202 -23.22 13.99 9.98
C SER A 202 -23.07 15.28 9.18
N GLU A 203 -24.18 15.72 8.57
CA GLU A 203 -24.27 17.02 7.91
C GLU A 203 -23.88 18.15 8.88
N GLY A 204 -22.98 19.04 8.43
CA GLY A 204 -22.41 20.11 9.26
C GLY A 204 -21.13 19.76 10.04
N SER A 205 -20.66 18.51 10.00
CA SER A 205 -19.35 18.15 10.56
C SER A 205 -18.21 18.75 9.73
N LEU A 206 -17.26 19.42 10.39
CA LEU A 206 -16.07 20.00 9.74
C LEU A 206 -15.08 18.95 9.20
N GLN A 207 -15.21 17.70 9.65
CA GLN A 207 -14.33 16.60 9.26
C GLN A 207 -14.98 15.67 8.23
N ALA A 208 -16.30 15.78 8.04
CA ALA A 208 -17.02 14.95 7.09
C ALA A 208 -16.90 15.52 5.68
N VAL A 209 -16.48 14.68 4.75
CA VAL A 209 -16.49 14.98 3.31
C VAL A 209 -17.83 14.57 2.69
N TYR A 210 -18.49 13.56 3.27
CA TYR A 210 -19.77 13.03 2.81
C TYR A 210 -20.57 12.40 3.96
N PRO A 211 -21.89 12.19 3.77
CA PRO A 211 -22.74 11.53 4.75
C PRO A 211 -22.28 10.11 5.07
N GLU A 212 -22.58 9.66 6.28
CA GLU A 212 -22.37 8.27 6.73
C GLU A 212 -22.93 7.24 5.75
N CYS A 213 -22.18 6.15 5.58
CA CYS A 213 -22.57 4.99 4.78
C CYS A 213 -23.89 4.40 5.31
N LYS A 214 -24.86 4.18 4.43
CA LYS A 214 -26.14 3.53 4.75
C LYS A 214 -26.18 2.05 4.38
N GLY A 215 -25.05 1.50 3.92
CA GLY A 215 -24.80 0.08 3.80
C GLY A 215 -23.86 -0.42 4.89
N HIS A 216 -22.66 -0.88 4.51
CA HIS A 216 -21.65 -1.40 5.44
C HIS A 216 -20.23 -1.21 4.89
N HIS A 217 -19.20 -1.32 5.75
CA HIS A 217 -17.81 -1.17 5.32
C HIS A 217 -17.11 -2.51 5.10
N VAL A 218 -16.29 -2.58 4.06
CA VAL A 218 -15.33 -3.68 3.85
C VAL A 218 -13.98 -3.06 3.52
N LYS A 219 -12.95 -3.37 4.32
CA LYS A 219 -11.63 -2.71 4.21
C LYS A 219 -11.74 -1.17 4.22
N SER A 220 -12.61 -0.64 5.09
CA SER A 220 -12.85 0.79 5.29
C SER A 220 -13.46 1.55 4.11
N VAL A 221 -13.86 0.86 3.04
CA VAL A 221 -14.63 1.42 1.92
C VAL A 221 -16.10 1.06 2.11
N CYS A 222 -17.00 2.03 2.01
CA CYS A 222 -18.43 1.84 2.04
C CYS A 222 -18.90 0.99 0.85
N VAL A 223 -19.59 -0.11 1.17
CA VAL A 223 -20.49 -0.80 0.26
C VAL A 223 -21.83 -0.07 0.36
N TYR A 224 -22.19 0.64 -0.70
CA TYR A 224 -23.39 1.48 -0.73
C TYR A 224 -24.65 0.65 -0.53
N GLY A 225 -25.52 1.12 0.37
CA GLY A 225 -26.88 0.60 0.52
C GLY A 225 -27.90 1.47 -0.23
N ALA A 226 -29.15 1.04 -0.25
CA ALA A 226 -30.23 1.81 -0.90
C ALA A 226 -30.37 3.25 -0.33
N GLY A 227 -30.07 3.44 0.95
CA GLY A 227 -30.11 4.75 1.62
C GLY A 227 -29.02 5.73 1.16
N ASP A 228 -27.96 5.27 0.50
CA ASP A 228 -26.91 6.14 -0.03
C ASP A 228 -27.28 6.75 -1.40
N LEU A 229 -28.23 6.14 -2.12
CA LEU A 229 -28.48 6.44 -3.53
C LEU A 229 -28.90 7.88 -3.79
N GLN A 230 -29.74 8.46 -2.93
CA GLN A 230 -30.24 9.83 -3.10
C GLN A 230 -29.09 10.84 -3.18
N TRP A 231 -28.15 10.75 -2.25
CA TRP A 231 -26.97 11.60 -2.25
C TRP A 231 -25.99 11.24 -3.38
N LEU A 232 -25.88 9.95 -3.70
CA LEU A 232 -24.91 9.46 -4.68
C LEU A 232 -25.21 9.92 -6.12
N ILE A 233 -26.49 9.95 -6.52
CA ILE A 233 -26.90 10.39 -7.88
C ILE A 233 -26.76 11.89 -8.12
N GLU A 234 -26.56 12.67 -7.06
CA GLU A 234 -26.34 14.12 -7.11
C GLU A 234 -24.86 14.46 -7.35
N GLN A 235 -23.95 13.48 -7.26
CA GLN A 235 -22.52 13.69 -7.46
C GLN A 235 -22.14 13.74 -8.95
N HIS A 236 -21.10 14.49 -9.29
CA HIS A 236 -20.63 14.65 -10.68
C HIS A 236 -19.77 13.48 -11.19
N HIS A 237 -19.48 12.50 -10.34
CA HIS A 237 -18.66 11.35 -10.72
C HIS A 237 -19.38 10.44 -11.72
N LEU A 238 -18.62 9.88 -12.67
CA LEU A 238 -19.15 8.99 -13.70
C LEU A 238 -19.58 7.62 -13.14
N PHE A 239 -18.89 7.17 -12.10
CA PHE A 239 -19.14 5.90 -11.46
C PHE A 239 -18.94 6.02 -9.95
N ALA A 240 -19.49 5.07 -9.20
CA ALA A 240 -19.25 4.94 -7.77
C ALA A 240 -18.64 3.57 -7.41
N ASN A 241 -17.95 3.49 -6.28
CA ASN A 241 -17.45 2.24 -5.72
C ASN A 241 -17.67 2.22 -4.18
N LYS A 242 -18.25 1.17 -3.59
CA LYS A 242 -18.61 -0.15 -4.18
C LYS A 242 -20.05 -0.54 -3.93
N PHE A 243 -20.54 -1.46 -4.75
CA PHE A 243 -21.82 -2.13 -4.60
C PHE A 243 -21.58 -3.63 -4.45
N ASP A 244 -22.49 -4.32 -3.76
CA ASP A 244 -22.44 -5.77 -3.54
C ASP A 244 -23.85 -6.34 -3.76
N ALA A 245 -24.05 -6.98 -4.91
CA ALA A 245 -25.34 -7.52 -5.30
C ALA A 245 -25.78 -8.71 -4.43
N ASP A 246 -24.83 -9.43 -3.85
CA ASP A 246 -25.12 -10.62 -3.04
C ASP A 246 -25.65 -10.22 -1.67
N ARG A 247 -25.21 -9.07 -1.14
CA ARG A 247 -25.60 -8.59 0.19
C ARG A 247 -26.71 -7.52 0.18
N ASP A 248 -26.68 -6.58 -0.77
CA ASP A 248 -27.72 -5.58 -0.96
C ASP A 248 -28.05 -5.40 -2.46
N PRO A 249 -28.92 -6.26 -3.02
CA PRO A 249 -29.34 -6.14 -4.42
C PRO A 249 -30.25 -4.92 -4.65
N ILE A 250 -30.84 -4.35 -3.61
CA ILE A 250 -31.84 -3.27 -3.73
C ILE A 250 -31.17 -2.00 -4.22
N ALA A 251 -29.97 -1.68 -3.69
CA ALA A 251 -29.22 -0.50 -4.12
C ALA A 251 -28.93 -0.53 -5.63
N ILE A 252 -28.48 -1.68 -6.14
CA ILE A 252 -28.18 -1.86 -7.57
C ILE A 252 -29.46 -1.81 -8.41
N TYR A 253 -30.49 -2.56 -8.02
CA TYR A 253 -31.75 -2.61 -8.76
C TYR A 253 -32.41 -1.23 -8.89
N CYS A 254 -32.44 -0.45 -7.81
CA CYS A 254 -32.99 0.91 -7.83
C CYS A 254 -32.18 1.83 -8.74
N LEU A 255 -30.85 1.77 -8.68
CA LEU A 255 -29.98 2.59 -9.52
C LEU A 255 -30.11 2.22 -11.01
N GLU A 256 -30.14 0.93 -11.34
CA GLU A 256 -30.37 0.44 -12.71
C GLU A 256 -31.70 0.92 -13.28
N LYS A 257 -32.79 0.76 -12.51
CA LYS A 257 -34.12 1.21 -12.92
C LYS A 257 -34.16 2.72 -13.12
N TYR A 258 -33.56 3.48 -12.21
CA TYR A 258 -33.46 4.94 -12.30
C TYR A 258 -32.71 5.37 -13.57
N LEU A 259 -31.50 4.85 -13.79
CA LEU A 259 -30.67 5.19 -14.95
C LEU A 259 -31.32 4.79 -16.27
N ARG A 260 -31.94 3.60 -16.33
CA ARG A 260 -32.68 3.14 -17.52
C ARG A 260 -33.87 4.03 -17.81
N HIS A 261 -34.65 4.40 -16.80
CA HIS A 261 -35.80 5.28 -16.97
C HIS A 261 -35.36 6.67 -17.45
N LYS A 262 -34.31 7.23 -16.83
CA LYS A 262 -33.72 8.51 -17.22
C LYS A 262 -33.28 8.51 -18.68
N ALA A 263 -32.50 7.51 -19.11
CA ALA A 263 -32.03 7.39 -20.49
C ALA A 263 -33.19 7.28 -21.51
N LEU A 264 -34.23 6.51 -21.21
CA LEU A 264 -35.40 6.39 -22.10
C LEU A 264 -36.20 7.68 -22.21
N THR A 265 -36.30 8.45 -21.12
CA THR A 265 -36.98 9.76 -21.11
C THR A 265 -36.17 10.81 -21.88
N GLU A 266 -34.84 10.81 -21.73
CA GLU A 266 -33.93 11.66 -22.49
C GLU A 266 -34.02 11.36 -24.00
N LEU A 267 -34.06 10.09 -24.41
CA LEU A 267 -34.25 9.70 -25.81
C LEU A 267 -35.59 10.18 -26.38
N LYS A 268 -36.69 10.02 -25.65
CA LYS A 268 -38.02 10.53 -26.06
C LYS A 268 -38.03 12.05 -26.23
N THR A 269 -37.24 12.75 -25.42
CA THR A 269 -37.14 14.20 -25.44
C THR A 269 -36.26 14.65 -26.61
N ALA A 270 -35.10 14.02 -26.82
CA ALA A 270 -34.20 14.27 -27.95
C ALA A 270 -34.90 14.04 -29.30
N LEU A 271 -35.66 12.94 -29.44
CA LEU A 271 -36.47 12.66 -30.63
C LEU A 271 -37.58 13.70 -30.87
N ARG A 272 -38.07 14.38 -29.82
CA ARG A 272 -39.03 15.50 -29.94
C ARG A 272 -38.38 16.78 -30.43
N TRP A 273 -37.12 17.03 -30.10
CA TRP A 273 -36.38 18.22 -30.54
C TRP A 273 -35.91 18.11 -32.00
N GLU A 274 -35.70 16.90 -32.52
CA GLU A 274 -35.47 16.69 -33.97
C GLU A 274 -36.71 17.02 -34.83
N THR A 275 -37.91 17.16 -34.25
CA THR A 275 -39.15 17.48 -34.98
C THR A 275 -39.53 18.96 -34.99
N VAL A 276 -38.75 19.86 -34.37
CA VAL A 276 -39.00 21.31 -34.37
C VAL A 276 -37.76 22.05 -34.85
N LEU A 277 -37.63 22.13 -36.18
CA LEU A 277 -36.80 23.12 -36.88
C LEU A 277 -37.75 24.17 -37.48
N GLU A 278 -38.12 25.19 -36.72
CA GLU A 278 -38.63 26.43 -37.31
C GLU A 278 -37.44 27.28 -37.72
N VAL A 279 -37.22 27.36 -39.04
CA VAL A 279 -36.33 28.34 -39.64
C VAL A 279 -37.09 29.65 -39.73
N HIS A 280 -36.79 30.62 -38.86
CA HIS A 280 -37.13 32.02 -39.12
C HIS A 280 -36.09 32.59 -40.09
N THR A 281 -36.50 32.77 -41.35
CA THR A 281 -35.85 33.71 -42.25
C THR A 281 -36.45 35.09 -42.02
N GLU A 282 -35.71 36.00 -41.39
CA GLU A 282 -36.00 37.42 -41.52
C GLU A 282 -35.42 37.91 -42.85
N SER A 283 -36.31 38.35 -43.73
CA SER A 283 -35.99 39.16 -44.90
C SER A 283 -36.35 40.59 -44.54
N VAL A 284 -35.36 41.47 -44.31
CA VAL A 284 -35.08 42.74 -45.02
C VAL A 284 -33.68 43.19 -44.59
#